data_AF-A0A2P8GJE2-F1
#
_entry.id   AF-A0A2P8GJE2-F1
#
_cell.length_a   1.000
_cell.length_b   1.000
_cell.length_c   1.000
_cell.angle_alpha   90.00
_cell.angle_beta   90.00
_cell.angle_gamma   90.00
#
_symmetry.space_group_name_H-M   'P 1'
#
loop_
_entity.id
_entity.type
_entity.pdbx_description
1 polymer ?
#
loop_
_entity_poly.entity_id
_entity_poly.type
_entity_poly.pdbx_seq_one_letter_code
_entity_poly.pdbx_strand_id
1 'polypeptide(L)'
;MNLNEIRAELVAKTERKIQEMKARNIVLPERRADMCELCDQLSQEIYDFAVKTTLQIADRHHLRGRAANLLDELHEDIYALTNGALDILVAASASQGPGAGNSQSLQPAVRKQRTMRTPPKFFQVLYAWFKGLRGYKQPAAFCY
;
A
#
# COMPACT_ATOMS: atom_id res chain seq x y z
N MET A 1 -6.38 -19.79 18.31
CA MET A 1 -5.98 -18.61 17.52
C MET A 1 -5.98 -17.40 18.44
N ASN A 2 -4.85 -16.72 18.59
CA ASN A 2 -4.73 -15.49 19.36
C ASN A 2 -4.97 -14.26 18.46
N LEU A 3 -5.33 -13.11 19.04
CA LEU A 3 -5.52 -11.86 18.30
C LEU A 3 -4.30 -11.49 17.44
N ASN A 4 -3.09 -11.70 17.97
CA ASN A 4 -1.85 -11.44 17.23
C ASN A 4 -1.68 -12.32 16.00
N GLU A 5 -2.15 -13.57 16.03
CA GLU A 5 -2.10 -14.48 14.88
C GLU A 5 -3.10 -14.04 13.80
N ILE A 6 -4.30 -13.61 14.22
CA ILE A 6 -5.31 -13.05 13.32
C ILE A 6 -4.80 -11.76 12.67
N ARG A 7 -4.21 -10.86 13.46
CA ARG A 7 -3.58 -9.62 12.96
C ARG A 7 -2.50 -9.92 11.93
N ALA A 8 -1.58 -10.83 12.24
CA ALA A 8 -0.50 -11.19 11.32
C ALA A 8 -1.05 -11.79 10.02
N GLU A 9 -2.07 -12.65 10.08
CA GLU A 9 -2.70 -13.22 8.90
C GLU A 9 -3.43 -12.17 8.06
N LEU A 10 -4.18 -11.26 8.70
CA LEU A 10 -4.86 -10.14 8.05
C LEU A 10 -3.86 -9.23 7.31
N VAL A 11 -2.79 -8.83 8.00
CA VAL A 11 -1.73 -7.97 7.44
C VAL A 11 -1.10 -8.65 6.24
N ALA A 12 -0.64 -9.90 6.38
CA ALA A 12 0.03 -10.63 5.30
C ALA A 12 -0.87 -10.79 4.05
N LYS A 13 -2.16 -11.07 4.24
CA LYS A 13 -3.12 -11.18 3.12
C LYS A 13 -3.38 -9.83 2.46
N THR A 14 -3.53 -8.77 3.25
CA THR A 14 -3.81 -7.43 2.73
C THR A 14 -2.59 -6.84 2.03
N GLU A 15 -1.38 -7.03 2.58
CA GLU A 15 -0.13 -6.65 1.92
C GLU A 15 0.04 -7.36 0.58
N ARG A 16 -0.27 -8.66 0.51
CA ARG A 16 -0.26 -9.40 -0.76
C ARG A 16 -1.25 -8.80 -1.77
N LYS A 17 -2.46 -8.45 -1.33
CA LYS A 17 -3.46 -7.77 -2.17
C LYS A 17 -2.95 -6.41 -2.67
N ILE A 18 -2.28 -5.64 -1.81
CA ILE A 18 -1.64 -4.37 -2.21
C ILE A 18 -0.58 -4.62 -3.28
N GLN A 19 0.26 -5.65 -3.15
CA GLN A 19 1.26 -6.00 -4.18
C GLN A 19 0.59 -6.44 -5.49
N GLU A 20 -0.51 -7.17 -5.44
CA GLU A 20 -1.30 -7.51 -6.62
C GLU A 20 -1.89 -6.26 -7.29
N MET A 21 -2.35 -5.29 -6.49
CA MET A 21 -2.85 -4.00 -6.99
C MET A 21 -1.74 -3.14 -7.60
N LYS A 22 -0.53 -3.13 -7.01
CA LYS A 22 0.67 -2.47 -7.58
C LYS A 22 1.03 -3.01 -8.96
N ALA A 23 0.82 -4.31 -9.19
CA ALA A 23 1.09 -4.95 -10.47
C ALA A 23 -0.02 -4.69 -11.52
N ARG A 24 -1.16 -4.11 -11.14
CA ARG A 24 -2.20 -3.71 -12.11
C ARG A 24 -1.72 -2.51 -12.91
N ASN A 25 -2.05 -2.47 -14.20
CA ASN A 25 -1.79 -1.32 -15.04
C ASN A 25 -2.80 -0.21 -14.69
N ILE A 26 -2.43 0.65 -13.74
CA ILE A 26 -3.25 1.79 -13.31
C ILE A 26 -2.86 3.00 -14.13
N VAL A 27 -3.81 3.50 -14.92
CA VAL A 27 -3.64 4.76 -15.65
C VAL A 27 -3.81 5.91 -14.66
N LEU A 28 -2.75 6.69 -14.47
CA LEU A 28 -2.80 7.85 -13.58
C LEU A 28 -3.52 9.03 -14.26
N PRO A 29 -4.52 9.62 -13.59
CA PRO A 29 -5.14 10.87 -14.05
C PRO A 29 -4.15 12.04 -14.05
N GLU A 30 -4.34 12.97 -14.99
CA GLU A 30 -3.55 14.20 -15.06
C GLU A 30 -4.02 15.27 -14.05
N ARG A 31 -5.29 15.24 -13.67
CA ARG A 31 -5.89 16.21 -12.73
C ARG A 31 -5.72 15.73 -11.30
N ARG A 32 -5.39 16.66 -10.40
CA ARG A 32 -5.21 16.38 -8.97
C ARG A 32 -6.49 15.87 -8.30
N ALA A 33 -7.66 16.38 -8.68
CA ALA A 33 -8.94 15.93 -8.10
C ALA A 33 -9.17 14.43 -8.39
N ASP A 34 -8.99 14.04 -9.66
CA ASP A 34 -9.15 12.66 -10.12
C ASP A 34 -8.11 11.72 -9.48
N MET A 35 -6.90 12.21 -9.18
CA MET A 35 -5.89 11.46 -8.40
C MET A 35 -6.32 11.20 -6.95
N CYS A 36 -6.93 12.19 -6.29
CA CYS A 36 -7.48 12.02 -4.95
C CYS A 36 -8.64 11.01 -4.98
N GLU A 37 -9.53 11.12 -5.96
CA GLU A 37 -10.64 10.18 -6.12
C GLU A 37 -10.14 8.75 -6.35
N LEU A 38 -9.12 8.57 -7.20
CA LEU A 38 -8.48 7.27 -7.40
C LEU A 38 -7.84 6.73 -6.12
N CYS A 39 -7.20 7.60 -5.32
CA CYS A 39 -6.64 7.22 -4.03
C CYS A 39 -7.72 6.75 -3.06
N ASP A 40 -8.85 7.46 -2.99
CA ASP A 40 -9.98 7.11 -2.14
C ASP A 40 -10.61 5.79 -2.57
N GLN A 41 -10.77 5.57 -3.88
CA GLN A 41 -11.26 4.31 -4.44
C GLN A 41 -10.34 3.13 -4.09
N LEU A 42 -9.02 3.29 -4.24
CA LEU A 42 -8.05 2.26 -3.89
C LEU A 42 -8.02 1.99 -2.38
N SER A 43 -8.12 3.04 -1.57
CA SER A 43 -8.18 2.94 -0.11
C SER A 43 -9.41 2.17 0.34
N GLN A 44 -10.57 2.44 -0.29
CA GLN A 44 -11.81 1.72 -0.05
C GLN A 44 -11.72 0.25 -0.49
N GLU A 45 -11.13 -0.06 -1.65
CA GLU A 45 -10.94 -1.46 -2.08
C GLU A 45 -10.08 -2.25 -1.07
N ILE A 46 -9.02 -1.62 -0.54
CA ILE A 46 -8.17 -2.24 0.50
C ILE A 46 -8.95 -2.44 1.79
N TYR A 47 -9.71 -1.43 2.23
CA TYR A 47 -10.53 -1.50 3.44
C TYR A 47 -11.55 -2.64 3.35
N ASP A 48 -12.34 -2.68 2.28
CA ASP A 48 -13.37 -3.69 2.07
C ASP A 48 -12.78 -5.10 2.02
N PHE A 49 -11.61 -5.25 1.37
CA PHE A 49 -10.89 -6.51 1.34
C PHE A 49 -10.41 -6.94 2.73
N ALA A 50 -9.86 -6.03 3.52
CA ALA A 50 -9.38 -6.29 4.86
C ALA A 50 -10.53 -6.68 5.81
N VAL A 51 -11.65 -5.94 5.80
CA VAL A 51 -12.85 -6.28 6.58
C VAL A 51 -13.38 -7.66 6.19
N LYS A 52 -13.53 -7.93 4.89
CA LYS A 52 -13.99 -9.24 4.39
C LYS A 52 -13.05 -10.35 4.82
N THR A 53 -11.74 -10.11 4.78
CA THR A 53 -10.72 -11.07 5.22
C THR A 53 -10.83 -11.36 6.71
N THR A 54 -11.00 -10.33 7.55
CA THR A 54 -11.23 -10.49 8.99
C THR A 54 -12.46 -11.34 9.27
N LEU A 55 -13.57 -11.09 8.56
CA LEU A 55 -14.79 -11.90 8.70
C LEU A 55 -14.58 -13.37 8.27
N GLN A 56 -13.83 -13.61 7.21
CA GLN A 56 -13.48 -14.97 6.76
C GLN A 56 -12.58 -15.70 7.76
N ILE A 57 -11.60 -15.01 8.35
CA ILE A 57 -10.74 -15.57 9.40
C ILE A 57 -11.59 -15.87 10.65
N ALA A 58 -12.46 -14.94 11.05
CA ALA A 58 -13.37 -15.14 12.16
C ALA A 58 -14.27 -16.37 11.94
N ASP A 59 -14.83 -16.54 10.74
CA ASP A 59 -15.67 -17.70 10.43
C ASP A 59 -14.88 -19.02 10.45
N ARG A 60 -13.68 -19.04 9.84
CA ARG A 60 -12.79 -20.21 9.82
C ARG A 60 -12.41 -20.68 11.22
N HIS A 61 -12.31 -19.76 12.18
CA HIS A 61 -11.94 -20.07 13.56
C HIS A 61 -13.15 -20.12 14.51
N HIS A 62 -14.38 -20.18 13.98
CA HIS A 62 -15.62 -20.25 14.76
C HIS A 62 -15.82 -19.08 15.74
N LEU A 63 -15.26 -17.91 15.41
CA LEU A 63 -15.35 -16.66 16.19
C LEU A 63 -16.53 -15.78 15.74
N ARG A 64 -17.54 -16.34 15.04
CA ARG A 64 -18.65 -15.59 14.43
C ARG A 64 -19.37 -14.66 15.41
N GLY A 65 -19.58 -15.09 16.65
CA GLY A 65 -20.21 -14.29 17.70
C GLY A 65 -19.34 -13.14 18.27
N ARG A 66 -18.07 -13.08 17.89
CA ARG A 66 -17.10 -12.05 18.31
C ARG A 66 -16.55 -11.25 17.13
N ALA A 67 -17.10 -11.43 15.93
CA ALA A 67 -16.58 -10.81 14.71
C ALA A 67 -16.65 -9.27 14.76
N ALA A 68 -17.69 -8.70 15.36
CA ALA A 68 -17.80 -7.26 15.56
C ALA A 68 -16.68 -6.72 16.47
N ASN A 69 -16.51 -7.32 17.65
CA ASN A 69 -15.42 -6.95 18.57
C ASN A 69 -14.03 -7.13 17.92
N LEU A 70 -13.85 -8.18 17.11
CA LEU A 70 -12.60 -8.40 16.40
C LEU A 70 -12.33 -7.33 15.33
N LEU A 71 -13.38 -6.86 14.63
CA LEU A 71 -13.25 -5.74 13.70
C LEU A 71 -12.92 -4.45 14.42
N ASP A 72 -13.53 -4.20 15.59
CA ASP A 72 -13.22 -3.03 16.42
C ASP A 72 -11.77 -3.09 16.92
N GLU A 73 -11.30 -4.24 17.39
CA GLU A 73 -9.92 -4.45 17.86
C GLU A 73 -8.88 -4.31 16.74
N LEU A 74 -9.25 -4.64 15.50
CA LEU A 74 -8.38 -4.56 14.32
C LEU A 74 -8.60 -3.28 13.50
N HIS A 75 -9.48 -2.37 13.93
CA HIS A 75 -9.87 -1.21 13.15
C HIS A 75 -8.67 -0.33 12.77
N GLU A 76 -7.81 -0.04 13.74
CA GLU A 76 -6.58 0.74 13.54
C GLU A 76 -5.61 0.05 12.58
N ASP A 77 -5.48 -1.28 12.67
CA ASP A 77 -4.62 -2.05 11.76
C ASP A 77 -5.17 -2.02 10.33
N ILE A 78 -6.49 -2.17 10.18
CA ILE A 78 -7.17 -2.09 8.89
C ILE A 78 -7.00 -0.70 8.27
N TYR A 79 -7.19 0.36 9.07
CA TYR A 79 -7.00 1.73 8.61
C TYR A 79 -5.54 2.04 8.28
N ALA A 80 -4.58 1.48 9.01
CA ALA A 80 -3.16 1.62 8.66
C ALA A 80 -2.86 1.00 7.29
N LEU A 81 -3.46 -0.15 6.97
CA LEU A 81 -3.27 -0.85 5.70
C LEU A 81 -3.85 -0.10 4.49
N THR A 82 -4.89 0.72 4.65
CA THR A 82 -5.46 1.51 3.54
C THR A 82 -4.47 2.54 3.00
N ASN A 83 -3.51 3.00 3.81
CA ASN A 83 -2.41 3.85 3.35
C ASN A 83 -1.55 3.19 2.26
N GLY A 84 -1.63 1.86 2.10
CA GLY A 84 -1.03 1.15 0.96
C GLY A 84 -1.55 1.61 -0.41
N ALA A 85 -2.68 2.32 -0.47
CA ALA A 85 -3.17 2.98 -1.68
C ALA A 85 -2.17 4.00 -2.24
N LEU A 86 -1.51 4.76 -1.36
CA LEU A 86 -0.50 5.73 -1.76
C LEU A 86 0.71 5.03 -2.41
N ASP A 87 1.14 3.91 -1.85
CA ASP A 87 2.23 3.13 -2.44
C ASP A 87 1.89 2.61 -3.84
N ILE A 88 0.62 2.28 -4.08
CA ILE A 88 0.14 1.83 -5.40
C ILE A 88 0.24 2.97 -6.41
N LEU A 89 -0.23 4.17 -6.06
CA LEU A 89 -0.13 5.34 -6.93
C LEU A 89 1.33 5.72 -7.22
N VAL A 90 2.20 5.66 -6.20
CA VAL A 90 3.63 5.92 -6.38
C VAL A 90 4.25 4.89 -7.32
N ALA A 91 3.93 3.60 -7.17
CA ALA A 91 4.42 2.55 -8.07
C ALA A 91 3.95 2.76 -9.53
N ALA A 92 2.69 3.14 -9.72
CA ALA A 92 2.14 3.47 -11.04
C ALA A 92 2.88 4.66 -11.67
N SER A 93 3.20 5.69 -10.89
CA SER A 93 3.89 6.90 -11.38
C SER A 93 5.33 6.61 -11.82
N ALA A 94 6.01 5.67 -11.17
CA ALA A 94 7.35 5.25 -11.54
C ALA A 94 7.38 4.44 -12.85
N SER A 95 6.26 3.81 -13.23
CA SER A 95 6.14 3.05 -14.48
C SER A 95 5.86 3.94 -15.71
N GLN A 96 5.27 5.12 -15.50
CA GLN A 96 5.14 6.18 -16.50
C GLN A 96 6.42 7.02 -16.55
N GLY A 97 7.51 6.45 -17.06
CA GLY A 97 8.73 7.20 -17.34
C GLY A 97 8.51 8.31 -18.39
N PRO A 98 9.36 9.37 -18.40
CA PRO A 98 9.27 10.49 -19.34
C PRO A 98 9.63 9.99 -20.75
N GLY A 99 8.61 9.63 -21.54
CA GLY A 99 8.80 9.05 -22.86
C GLY A 99 7.57 8.39 -23.48
N ALA A 100 6.41 8.37 -22.82
CA ALA A 100 5.15 7.95 -23.45
C ALA A 100 4.63 9.06 -24.38
N GLY A 101 5.37 9.29 -25.47
CA GLY A 101 4.96 10.15 -26.56
C GLY A 101 3.80 9.55 -27.32
N ASN A 102 2.87 10.42 -27.72
CA ASN A 102 2.10 10.25 -28.94
C ASN A 102 3.07 9.98 -30.11
N SER A 103 3.24 8.73 -30.51
CA SER A 103 3.82 8.42 -31.81
C SER A 103 3.35 7.05 -32.30
N GLN A 104 2.59 7.11 -33.39
CA GLN A 104 2.28 5.98 -34.25
C GLN A 104 3.55 5.36 -34.85
N SER A 105 3.48 4.04 -35.06
CA SER A 105 4.08 3.30 -36.17
C SER A 105 5.50 2.70 -36.05
N LEU A 106 5.58 1.49 -36.64
CA LEU A 106 6.73 0.72 -37.16
C LEU A 106 7.63 -0.11 -36.22
N GLN A 107 7.34 -1.42 -36.27
CA GLN A 107 8.22 -2.62 -36.40
C GLN A 107 9.46 -2.84 -35.51
N PRO A 108 9.75 -4.12 -35.14
CA PRO A 108 10.83 -4.48 -34.24
C PRO A 108 12.14 -4.78 -34.98
N ALA A 109 13.25 -4.20 -34.54
CA ALA A 109 14.59 -4.63 -34.94
C ALA A 109 15.54 -4.68 -33.71
N VAL A 110 15.84 -5.93 -33.34
CA VAL A 110 17.03 -6.45 -32.64
C VAL A 110 18.20 -5.47 -32.44
N ARG A 111 18.67 -5.28 -31.19
CA ARG A 111 20.08 -5.53 -30.80
C ARG A 111 20.38 -5.28 -29.31
N LYS A 112 21.20 -6.19 -28.78
CA LYS A 112 21.85 -6.22 -27.45
C LYS A 112 22.63 -4.94 -27.14
N GLN A 113 22.60 -4.49 -25.89
CA GLN A 113 23.77 -3.91 -25.22
C GLN A 113 23.72 -4.08 -23.70
N ARG A 114 24.80 -4.64 -23.15
CA ARG A 114 25.10 -4.69 -21.72
C ARG A 114 25.60 -3.31 -21.27
N THR A 115 25.12 -2.83 -20.14
CA THR A 115 25.79 -1.75 -19.38
C THR A 115 25.59 -1.99 -17.88
N MET A 116 26.71 -2.01 -17.15
CA MET A 116 26.80 -2.10 -15.70
C MET A 116 25.88 -1.08 -15.02
N ARG A 117 25.05 -1.54 -14.07
CA ARG A 117 24.32 -0.67 -13.15
C ARG A 117 24.98 -0.73 -11.78
N THR A 118 25.69 0.34 -11.45
CA THR A 118 25.93 0.77 -10.08
C THR A 118 24.60 0.88 -9.32
N PRO A 119 24.51 0.49 -8.04
CA PRO A 119 23.26 0.57 -7.29
C PRO A 119 22.90 2.05 -7.04
N PRO A 120 21.64 2.48 -7.30
CA PRO A 120 21.23 3.85 -7.05
C PRO A 120 21.10 4.11 -5.54
N LYS A 121 21.76 5.16 -5.06
CA LYS A 121 21.73 5.68 -3.68
C LYS A 121 20.37 6.28 -3.25
N PHE A 122 19.25 5.86 -3.86
CA PHE A 122 17.92 6.42 -3.60
C PHE A 122 17.32 5.93 -2.27
N PHE A 123 17.71 4.75 -1.79
CA PHE A 123 17.21 4.18 -0.53
C PHE A 123 17.72 4.89 0.74
N GLN A 124 18.71 5.79 0.64
CA GLN A 124 19.18 6.55 1.81
C GLN A 124 18.23 7.67 2.22
N VAL A 125 17.39 8.19 1.32
CA VAL A 125 16.48 9.30 1.64
C VAL A 125 15.20 8.81 2.34
N LEU A 126 14.66 7.65 1.93
CA LEU A 126 13.46 7.09 2.57
C LEU A 126 13.72 6.56 3.99
N TYR A 127 14.93 6.06 4.26
CA TYR A 127 15.31 5.63 5.61
C TYR A 127 15.46 6.80 6.60
N ALA A 128 15.75 8.01 6.11
CA ALA A 128 15.84 9.21 6.95
C ALA A 128 14.44 9.72 7.38
N TRP A 129 13.42 9.59 6.52
CA TRP A 129 12.06 10.00 6.85
C TRP A 129 11.41 9.08 7.89
N PHE A 130 11.62 7.76 7.77
CA PHE A 130 11.10 6.78 8.73
C PHE A 130 11.78 6.85 10.12
N LYS A 131 13.03 7.31 10.22
CA LYS A 131 13.69 7.54 11.53
C LYS A 131 13.40 8.91 12.15
N GLY A 132 13.07 9.94 11.34
CA GLY A 132 12.76 11.28 11.84
C GLY A 132 11.38 11.41 12.51
N LEU A 133 10.40 10.59 12.09
CA LEU A 133 9.04 10.61 12.65
C LEU A 133 8.87 9.80 13.95
N ARG A 134 9.89 9.03 14.37
CA ARG A 134 9.86 8.26 15.62
C ARG A 134 10.33 9.06 16.86
N GLY A 135 10.52 10.38 16.71
CA GLY A 135 11.03 11.28 17.76
C GLY A 135 9.99 12.17 18.47
N TYR A 136 8.72 12.18 18.06
CA TYR A 136 7.67 12.98 18.72
C TYR A 136 6.75 12.09 19.58
N LYS A 137 7.34 11.46 20.59
CA LYS A 137 6.63 11.07 21.82
C LYS A 137 7.45 11.56 23.00
N GLN A 138 7.29 12.82 23.36
CA GLN A 138 7.38 13.24 24.75
C GLN A 138 6.01 13.74 25.17
N PRO A 139 5.41 13.16 26.22
CA PRO A 139 4.17 13.67 26.78
C PRO A 139 4.45 15.01 27.47
N ALA A 140 3.55 15.97 27.27
CA ALA A 140 3.44 17.11 28.16
C ALA A 140 3.16 16.60 29.59
N ALA A 141 4.10 16.81 30.50
CA ALA A 141 3.89 16.63 31.93
C ALA A 141 4.71 17.67 32.72
N PHE A 142 3.97 18.67 33.20
CA PHE A 142 4.13 19.40 34.45
C PHE A 142 5.42 20.19 34.74
N CYS A 143 5.29 21.52 34.65
CA CYS A 143 5.90 22.44 35.60
C CYS A 143 5.16 22.33 36.96
N TYR A 144 5.91 22.10 38.03
CA TYR A 144 5.98 22.96 39.21
C TYR A 144 7.25 22.62 39.99
#